data_AF-A0A9P4U3B3-F1
#
_entry.id   AF-A0A9P4U3B3-F1
#
_cell.length_a   1.000
_cell.length_b   1.000
_cell.length_c   1.000
_cell.angle_alpha   90.00
_cell.angle_beta   90.00
_cell.angle_gamma   90.00
#
_symmetry.space_group_name_H-M   'P 1'
#
loop_
_entity.id
_entity.type
_entity.pdbx_description
1 polymer ?
#
loop_
_entity_poly.entity_id
_entity_poly.type
_entity_poly.pdbx_seq_one_letter_code
_entity_poly.pdbx_strand_id
1 'polypeptide(L)'
;MSGERSAKAGAEAKRPRHFRDDTKEPRSRDSFKQLMVSLKRIVNDYPPDTIAPGGGLYYGPVSIAYLFFVLQRIYENLEIEGHSLGTWAAQYLAYAQKHMKDYPGPDLRRCGVSDDIMSMVAIDAASTRDFDLVKELCDFASVTSDPDATNEWLYGKAGYLYLLRVVKVCFADDVEAKQLIDETADEVIEAIMDAPRPWKWHNKAYVGAVHGSIGIITQIVLTDVSHAPKLEAELGALLSYQYDSGNWPSSIPPGRDRLVQVCHGAPGVIIALQSIKQYFPKLQDKIERAIKRGRECILERGLLTKEPCLCHGISGNALALEDVDFEHFLSYTTNHEIKALEKDGLLERSDDPASLWTGEAGRAWAWAVADKGLEKRLLGFNDV
;
A
#
# COMPACT_ATOMS: atom_id res chain seq x y z
N MET A 1 -47.92 18.32 38.54
CA MET A 1 -46.80 17.47 39.02
C MET A 1 -46.38 16.56 37.88
N SER A 2 -45.55 17.10 36.99
CA SER A 2 -44.95 16.40 35.85
C SER A 2 -43.56 15.94 36.26
N GLY A 3 -43.40 14.63 36.49
CA GLY A 3 -42.11 14.02 36.80
C GLY A 3 -41.26 13.88 35.55
N GLU A 4 -40.17 14.62 35.50
CA GLU A 4 -39.10 14.52 34.50
C GLU A 4 -38.45 13.13 34.54
N ARG A 5 -38.50 12.40 33.43
CA ARG A 5 -37.55 11.31 33.15
C ARG A 5 -36.36 11.91 32.40
N SER A 6 -35.30 12.19 33.13
CA SER A 6 -33.97 12.46 32.57
C SER A 6 -33.45 11.20 31.86
N ALA A 7 -33.41 11.25 30.53
CA ALA A 7 -32.68 10.27 29.73
C ALA A 7 -31.18 10.62 29.78
N LYS A 8 -30.42 9.94 30.65
CA LYS A 8 -28.96 9.87 30.51
C LYS A 8 -28.65 8.94 29.33
N ALA A 9 -28.45 9.52 28.15
CA ALA A 9 -27.72 8.85 27.08
C ALA A 9 -26.27 8.67 27.56
N GLY A 10 -25.87 7.44 27.86
CA GLY A 10 -24.48 7.11 28.15
C GLY A 10 -23.66 7.33 26.88
N ALA A 11 -22.60 8.14 26.96
CA ALA A 11 -21.61 8.21 25.90
C ALA A 11 -20.92 6.84 25.79
N GLU A 12 -21.10 6.13 24.68
CA GLU A 12 -20.33 4.93 24.38
C GLU A 12 -18.83 5.28 24.44
N ALA A 13 -18.08 4.53 25.23
CA ALA A 13 -16.64 4.72 25.35
C ALA A 13 -16.01 4.51 23.96
N LYS A 14 -15.31 5.54 23.47
CA LYS A 14 -14.68 5.49 22.15
C LYS A 14 -13.62 4.38 22.13
N ARG A 15 -13.77 3.42 21.20
CA ARG A 15 -12.82 2.33 20.96
C ARG A 15 -11.37 2.87 20.86
N PRO A 16 -10.40 2.24 21.54
CA PRO A 16 -8.99 2.63 21.42
C PRO A 16 -8.48 2.34 20.01
N ARG A 17 -7.44 3.07 19.55
CA ARG A 17 -6.87 2.89 18.19
C ARG A 17 -5.92 1.69 18.07
N HIS A 18 -5.34 1.30 19.19
CA HIS A 18 -4.41 0.20 19.33
C HIS A 18 -4.64 -0.46 20.68
N PHE A 19 -4.18 -1.69 20.83
CA PHE A 19 -4.11 -2.41 22.10
C PHE A 19 -2.65 -2.61 22.49
N ARG A 20 -2.41 -2.94 23.77
CA ARG A 20 -1.06 -3.18 24.27
C ARG A 20 -0.66 -4.62 24.00
N ASP A 21 0.61 -4.79 23.68
CA ASP A 21 1.25 -6.10 23.73
C ASP A 21 1.56 -6.45 25.20
N ASP A 22 0.79 -7.38 25.76
CA ASP A 22 1.00 -7.86 27.13
C ASP A 22 1.84 -9.15 27.18
N THR A 23 2.41 -9.58 26.04
CA THR A 23 3.22 -10.80 25.99
C THR A 23 4.62 -10.55 26.55
N LYS A 24 5.19 -11.58 27.20
CA LYS A 24 6.53 -11.49 27.82
C LYS A 24 7.66 -11.76 26.83
N GLU A 25 7.37 -12.52 25.78
CA GLU A 25 8.33 -12.98 24.79
C GLU A 25 7.71 -12.86 23.39
N PRO A 26 8.51 -12.54 22.36
CA PRO A 26 8.05 -12.55 20.98
C PRO A 26 7.42 -13.89 20.58
N ARG A 27 6.43 -13.82 19.70
CA ARG A 27 5.63 -14.96 19.24
C ARG A 27 5.78 -15.07 17.73
N SER A 28 5.81 -16.28 17.18
CA SER A 28 5.72 -16.49 15.75
C SER A 28 4.64 -17.52 15.42
N ARG A 29 4.33 -17.65 14.13
CA ARG A 29 3.37 -18.61 13.57
C ARG A 29 3.98 -19.24 12.34
N ASP A 30 3.47 -20.41 11.96
CA ASP A 30 3.78 -21.02 10.67
C ASP A 30 3.22 -20.13 9.54
N SER A 31 4.11 -19.36 8.93
CA SER A 31 3.79 -18.35 7.91
C SER A 31 3.13 -18.96 6.69
N PHE A 32 3.64 -20.09 6.18
CA PHE A 32 3.01 -20.80 5.05
C PHE A 32 1.57 -21.21 5.38
N LYS A 33 1.36 -21.78 6.58
CA LYS A 33 0.02 -22.19 7.01
C LYS A 33 -0.92 -20.99 7.11
N GLN A 34 -0.47 -19.86 7.63
CA GLN A 34 -1.31 -18.65 7.70
C GLN A 34 -1.59 -18.05 6.32
N LEU A 35 -0.60 -18.03 5.42
CA LEU A 35 -0.80 -17.67 4.01
C LEU A 35 -1.91 -18.52 3.38
N MET A 36 -1.84 -19.85 3.53
CA MET A 36 -2.84 -20.77 2.98
C MET A 36 -4.24 -20.53 3.55
N VAL A 37 -4.35 -20.19 4.84
CA VAL A 37 -5.63 -19.83 5.46
C VAL A 37 -6.19 -18.53 4.85
N SER A 38 -5.35 -17.52 4.64
CA SER A 38 -5.75 -16.27 4.01
C SER A 38 -6.17 -16.46 2.54
N LEU A 39 -5.38 -17.17 1.74
CA LEU A 39 -5.69 -17.44 0.34
C LEU A 39 -6.99 -18.23 0.17
N LYS A 40 -7.22 -19.26 1.00
CA LYS A 40 -8.49 -20.00 1.02
C LYS A 40 -9.67 -19.10 1.35
N ARG A 41 -9.50 -18.15 2.26
CA ARG A 41 -10.56 -17.21 2.59
C ARG A 41 -10.90 -16.29 1.44
N ILE A 42 -9.90 -15.77 0.75
CA ILE A 42 -10.10 -14.93 -0.44
C ILE A 42 -10.98 -15.68 -1.45
N VAL A 43 -10.67 -16.92 -1.79
CA VAL A 43 -11.44 -17.64 -2.82
C VAL A 43 -12.79 -18.18 -2.35
N ASN A 44 -12.93 -18.54 -1.07
CA ASN A 44 -14.15 -19.15 -0.54
C ASN A 44 -15.17 -18.12 -0.03
N ASP A 45 -14.71 -17.08 0.67
CA ASP A 45 -15.58 -16.08 1.29
C ASP A 45 -15.76 -14.85 0.40
N TYR A 46 -14.83 -14.62 -0.54
CA TYR A 46 -14.79 -13.45 -1.42
C TYR A 46 -14.58 -13.80 -2.91
N PRO A 47 -15.29 -14.82 -3.47
CA PRO A 47 -15.12 -15.18 -4.88
C PRO A 47 -15.43 -13.99 -5.82
N PRO A 48 -14.91 -14.00 -7.06
CA PRO A 48 -14.93 -12.83 -7.94
C PRO A 48 -16.28 -12.10 -8.05
N ASP A 49 -17.39 -12.84 -8.15
CA ASP A 49 -18.74 -12.31 -8.31
C ASP A 49 -19.32 -11.60 -7.07
N THR A 50 -18.66 -11.72 -5.93
CA THR A 50 -19.04 -11.06 -4.67
C THR A 50 -18.28 -9.76 -4.41
N ILE A 51 -17.23 -9.47 -5.19
CA ILE A 51 -16.38 -8.30 -4.99
C ILE A 51 -16.99 -7.08 -5.70
N ALA A 52 -17.09 -5.96 -4.99
CA ALA A 52 -17.45 -4.70 -5.63
C ALA A 52 -16.39 -4.28 -6.66
N PRO A 53 -16.74 -4.04 -7.93
CA PRO A 53 -15.80 -3.52 -8.92
C PRO A 53 -15.29 -2.12 -8.55
N GLY A 54 -14.04 -1.83 -8.88
CA GLY A 54 -13.45 -0.50 -8.72
C GLY A 54 -12.23 -0.46 -7.80
N GLY A 55 -11.37 0.55 -8.02
CA GLY A 55 -10.27 0.91 -7.12
C GLY A 55 -8.92 0.27 -7.44
N GLY A 56 -8.76 -0.30 -8.64
CA GLY A 56 -7.47 -0.66 -9.22
C GLY A 56 -6.65 -1.61 -8.34
N LEU A 57 -5.37 -1.30 -8.11
CA LEU A 57 -4.50 -2.10 -7.25
C LEU A 57 -4.77 -1.92 -5.75
N TYR A 58 -5.63 -0.97 -5.36
CA TYR A 58 -5.88 -0.69 -3.95
C TYR A 58 -7.08 -1.49 -3.41
N TYR A 59 -8.19 -1.49 -4.14
CA TYR A 59 -9.46 -2.14 -3.80
C TYR A 59 -9.93 -3.11 -4.88
N GLY A 60 -11.01 -3.83 -4.60
CA GLY A 60 -11.76 -4.53 -5.64
C GLY A 60 -10.99 -5.69 -6.31
N PRO A 61 -11.52 -6.20 -7.44
CA PRO A 61 -11.05 -7.45 -8.04
C PRO A 61 -9.65 -7.35 -8.64
N VAL A 62 -9.28 -6.19 -9.20
CA VAL A 62 -7.95 -5.97 -9.82
C VAL A 62 -6.85 -6.09 -8.76
N SER A 63 -7.08 -5.56 -7.55
CA SER A 63 -6.14 -5.68 -6.43
C SER A 63 -5.89 -7.13 -5.99
N ILE A 64 -6.92 -7.97 -6.01
CA ILE A 64 -6.84 -9.40 -5.67
C ILE A 64 -6.15 -10.17 -6.81
N ALA A 65 -6.47 -9.83 -8.07
CA ALA A 65 -5.78 -10.40 -9.23
C ALA A 65 -4.28 -10.13 -9.18
N TYR A 66 -3.88 -8.90 -8.80
CA TYR A 66 -2.47 -8.53 -8.66
C TYR A 66 -1.73 -9.35 -7.59
N LEU A 67 -2.38 -9.60 -6.44
CA LEU A 67 -1.83 -10.51 -5.43
C LEU A 67 -1.51 -11.89 -6.02
N PHE A 68 -2.49 -12.53 -6.66
CA PHE A 68 -2.31 -13.85 -7.23
C PHE A 68 -1.26 -13.86 -8.36
N PHE A 69 -1.23 -12.80 -9.16
CA PHE A 69 -0.26 -12.60 -10.25
C PHE A 69 1.19 -12.52 -9.74
N VAL A 70 1.42 -11.90 -8.58
CA VAL A 70 2.74 -11.85 -7.96
C VAL A 70 3.05 -13.16 -7.24
N LEU A 71 2.11 -13.71 -6.47
CA LEU A 71 2.34 -14.94 -5.71
C LEU A 71 2.60 -16.16 -6.60
N GLN A 72 1.99 -16.27 -7.79
CA GLN A 72 2.30 -17.39 -8.71
C GLN A 72 3.78 -17.46 -9.10
N ARG A 73 4.47 -16.31 -9.16
CA ARG A 73 5.91 -16.24 -9.48
C ARG A 73 6.79 -16.68 -8.31
N ILE A 74 6.26 -16.59 -7.08
CA ILE A 74 6.95 -16.96 -5.85
C ILE A 74 6.65 -18.43 -5.49
N TYR A 75 5.46 -18.90 -5.85
CA TYR A 75 4.92 -20.22 -5.56
C TYR A 75 4.44 -20.92 -6.83
N GLU A 76 5.37 -21.34 -7.69
CA GLU A 76 5.10 -21.84 -9.06
C GLU A 76 4.03 -22.95 -9.13
N ASN A 77 3.99 -23.85 -8.13
CA ASN A 77 3.12 -25.03 -8.14
C ASN A 77 2.03 -24.98 -7.06
N LEU A 78 1.76 -23.81 -6.47
CA LEU A 78 0.76 -23.71 -5.42
C LEU A 78 -0.65 -23.67 -6.00
N GLU A 79 -1.53 -24.49 -5.43
CA GLU A 79 -2.94 -24.55 -5.76
C GLU A 79 -3.81 -24.23 -4.55
N ILE A 80 -4.93 -23.55 -4.81
CA ILE A 80 -5.96 -23.23 -3.83
C ILE A 80 -7.28 -23.71 -4.40
N GLU A 81 -7.98 -24.58 -3.65
CA GLU A 81 -9.25 -25.19 -4.08
C GLU A 81 -9.17 -25.83 -5.49
N GLY A 82 -8.05 -26.49 -5.80
CA GLY A 82 -7.84 -27.21 -7.06
C GLY A 82 -7.48 -26.34 -8.28
N HIS A 83 -7.22 -25.05 -8.09
CA HIS A 83 -6.81 -24.14 -9.15
C HIS A 83 -5.44 -23.51 -8.83
N SER A 84 -4.61 -23.33 -9.85
CA SER A 84 -3.35 -22.59 -9.74
C SER A 84 -3.60 -21.12 -9.39
N LEU A 85 -2.63 -20.46 -8.77
CA LEU A 85 -2.72 -19.03 -8.47
C LEU A 85 -2.92 -18.18 -9.74
N GLY A 86 -2.28 -18.54 -10.85
CA GLY A 86 -2.50 -17.87 -12.15
C GLY A 86 -3.93 -17.99 -12.66
N THR A 87 -4.59 -19.13 -12.42
CA THR A 87 -6.01 -19.31 -12.75
C THR A 87 -6.89 -18.39 -11.90
N TRP A 88 -6.60 -18.25 -10.60
CA TRP A 88 -7.31 -17.30 -9.75
C TRP A 88 -7.09 -15.85 -10.19
N ALA A 89 -5.85 -15.47 -10.51
CA ALA A 89 -5.55 -14.14 -11.04
C ALA A 89 -6.41 -13.82 -12.29
N ALA A 90 -6.47 -14.75 -13.24
CA ALA A 90 -7.27 -14.61 -14.46
C ALA A 90 -8.78 -14.51 -14.18
N GLN A 91 -9.31 -15.24 -13.19
CA GLN A 91 -10.73 -15.17 -12.84
C GLN A 91 -11.14 -13.82 -12.26
N TYR A 92 -10.35 -13.27 -11.33
CA TYR A 92 -10.61 -11.93 -10.79
C TYR A 92 -10.46 -10.85 -11.86
N LEU A 93 -9.45 -10.97 -12.73
CA LEU A 93 -9.24 -10.02 -13.83
C LEU A 93 -10.37 -10.08 -14.87
N ALA A 94 -10.82 -11.27 -15.25
CA ALA A 94 -11.96 -11.44 -16.15
C ALA A 94 -13.25 -10.84 -15.53
N TYR A 95 -13.43 -10.96 -14.22
CA TYR A 95 -14.54 -10.31 -13.52
C TYR A 95 -14.43 -8.78 -13.57
N ALA A 96 -13.24 -8.21 -13.40
CA ALA A 96 -13.00 -6.77 -13.55
C ALA A 96 -13.30 -6.31 -15.00
N GLN A 97 -12.77 -7.02 -16.00
CA GLN A 97 -12.99 -6.74 -17.42
C GLN A 97 -14.48 -6.77 -17.80
N LYS A 98 -15.27 -7.66 -17.19
CA LYS A 98 -16.74 -7.69 -17.39
C LYS A 98 -17.43 -6.38 -16.98
N HIS A 99 -16.86 -5.66 -16.02
CA HIS A 99 -17.37 -4.37 -15.52
C HIS A 99 -16.63 -3.17 -16.11
N MET A 100 -15.80 -3.36 -17.14
CA MET A 100 -14.96 -2.30 -17.72
C MET A 100 -15.74 -1.05 -18.15
N LYS A 101 -16.99 -1.22 -18.58
CA LYS A 101 -17.87 -0.11 -19.00
C LYS A 101 -18.35 0.77 -17.84
N ASP A 102 -18.27 0.28 -16.61
CA ASP A 102 -18.68 1.01 -15.41
C ASP A 102 -17.52 1.82 -14.80
N TYR A 103 -16.29 1.57 -15.27
CA TYR A 103 -15.11 2.30 -14.80
C TYR A 103 -15.06 3.69 -15.44
N PRO A 104 -14.80 4.74 -14.65
CA PRO A 104 -14.75 6.11 -15.17
C PRO A 104 -13.54 6.33 -16.09
N GLY A 105 -12.52 5.48 -15.99
CA GLY A 105 -11.23 5.66 -16.62
C GLY A 105 -10.41 6.77 -15.98
N PRO A 106 -9.17 6.95 -16.46
CA PRO A 106 -8.26 7.91 -15.85
C PRO A 106 -8.68 9.34 -16.17
N ASP A 107 -8.61 10.18 -15.14
CA ASP A 107 -8.82 11.63 -15.22
C ASP A 107 -7.79 12.39 -14.35
N LEU A 108 -7.83 13.73 -14.41
CA LEU A 108 -6.91 14.59 -13.66
C LEU A 108 -6.95 14.36 -12.13
N ARG A 109 -8.08 13.87 -11.60
CA ARG A 109 -8.27 13.58 -10.17
C ARG A 109 -8.02 12.12 -9.82
N ARG A 110 -7.93 11.23 -10.81
CA ARG A 110 -7.71 9.79 -10.67
C ARG A 110 -6.93 9.26 -11.85
N CYS A 111 -5.62 9.24 -11.73
CA CYS A 111 -4.67 8.67 -12.68
C CYS A 111 -3.52 7.95 -11.96
N GLY A 112 -3.80 7.40 -10.77
CA GLY A 112 -2.85 6.62 -9.98
C GLY A 112 -3.21 5.14 -9.94
N VAL A 113 -2.64 4.39 -8.99
CA VAL A 113 -2.84 2.94 -8.90
C VAL A 113 -4.28 2.52 -8.57
N SER A 114 -5.15 3.44 -8.16
CA SER A 114 -6.58 3.15 -7.96
C SER A 114 -7.42 3.22 -9.23
N ASP A 115 -6.85 3.65 -10.36
CA ASP A 115 -7.56 3.58 -11.62
C ASP A 115 -7.59 2.13 -12.15
N ASP A 116 -8.80 1.62 -12.36
CA ASP A 116 -9.02 0.24 -12.79
C ASP A 116 -8.48 -0.02 -14.20
N ILE A 117 -8.67 0.91 -15.13
CA ILE A 117 -8.26 0.72 -16.53
C ILE A 117 -6.74 0.68 -16.61
N MET A 118 -6.06 1.67 -16.06
CA MET A 118 -4.59 1.72 -16.04
C MET A 118 -4.00 0.50 -15.34
N SER A 119 -4.60 0.07 -14.22
CA SER A 119 -4.12 -1.10 -13.48
C SER A 119 -4.32 -2.40 -14.25
N MET A 120 -5.46 -2.59 -14.92
CA MET A 120 -5.71 -3.75 -15.77
C MET A 120 -4.75 -3.79 -16.96
N VAL A 121 -4.59 -2.67 -17.69
CA VAL A 121 -3.65 -2.59 -18.82
C VAL A 121 -2.22 -2.91 -18.36
N ALA A 122 -1.78 -2.41 -17.21
CA ALA A 122 -0.46 -2.73 -16.66
C ALA A 122 -0.30 -4.22 -16.32
N ILE A 123 -1.30 -4.85 -15.70
CA ILE A 123 -1.26 -6.29 -15.38
C ILE A 123 -1.31 -7.14 -16.65
N ASP A 124 -2.16 -6.78 -17.61
CA ASP A 124 -2.30 -7.49 -18.88
C ASP A 124 -1.00 -7.39 -19.69
N ALA A 125 -0.39 -6.19 -19.80
CA ALA A 125 0.92 -6.00 -20.42
C ALA A 125 2.00 -6.84 -19.74
N ALA A 126 2.08 -6.78 -18.40
CA ALA A 126 3.08 -7.52 -17.62
C ALA A 126 2.90 -9.04 -17.67
N SER A 127 1.67 -9.53 -17.87
CA SER A 127 1.36 -10.97 -17.92
C SER A 127 1.54 -11.58 -19.30
N THR A 128 1.09 -10.87 -20.34
CA THR A 128 1.10 -11.34 -21.73
C THR A 128 2.39 -10.98 -22.46
N ARG A 129 3.15 -10.01 -21.93
CA ARG A 129 4.28 -9.37 -22.60
C ARG A 129 3.91 -8.81 -23.98
N ASP A 130 2.70 -8.25 -24.07
CA ASP A 130 2.21 -7.59 -25.28
C ASP A 130 2.72 -6.13 -25.34
N PHE A 131 3.46 -5.81 -26.40
CA PHE A 131 4.02 -4.49 -26.64
C PHE A 131 2.96 -3.42 -26.97
N ASP A 132 1.83 -3.80 -27.58
CA ASP A 132 0.77 -2.83 -27.88
C ASP A 132 0.04 -2.38 -26.61
N LEU A 133 -0.07 -3.25 -25.60
CA LEU A 133 -0.54 -2.84 -24.27
C LEU A 133 0.47 -1.95 -23.53
N VAL A 134 1.78 -2.08 -23.81
CA VAL A 134 2.78 -1.13 -23.29
C VAL A 134 2.55 0.27 -23.89
N LYS A 135 2.26 0.37 -25.19
CA LYS A 135 1.91 1.64 -25.82
C LYS A 135 0.63 2.23 -25.22
N GLU A 136 -0.41 1.42 -25.08
CA GLU A 136 -1.67 1.85 -24.45
C GLU A 136 -1.43 2.37 -23.02
N LEU A 137 -0.59 1.68 -22.23
CA LEU A 137 -0.22 2.16 -20.90
C LEU A 137 0.50 3.51 -20.98
N CYS A 138 1.43 3.69 -21.93
CA CYS A 138 2.20 4.93 -22.09
C CYS A 138 1.34 6.09 -22.61
N ASP A 139 0.29 5.82 -23.40
CA ASP A 139 -0.64 6.84 -23.90
C ASP A 139 -1.40 7.56 -22.78
N PHE A 140 -1.53 6.95 -21.59
CA PHE A 140 -2.09 7.62 -20.39
C PHE A 140 -1.22 8.78 -19.87
N ALA A 141 0.02 8.94 -20.34
CA ALA A 141 0.82 10.14 -20.11
C ALA A 141 0.12 11.43 -20.54
N SER A 142 -0.73 11.35 -21.58
CA SER A 142 -1.56 12.48 -22.03
C SER A 142 -2.48 13.05 -20.93
N VAL A 143 -2.88 12.22 -19.95
CA VAL A 143 -3.66 12.63 -18.78
C VAL A 143 -2.75 12.89 -17.57
N THR A 144 -1.75 12.04 -17.35
CA THR A 144 -0.95 12.09 -16.12
C THR A 144 0.10 13.20 -16.15
N SER A 145 0.61 13.59 -17.32
CA SER A 145 1.55 14.72 -17.46
C SER A 145 0.85 16.08 -17.39
N ASP A 146 -0.48 16.13 -17.39
CA ASP A 146 -1.22 17.39 -17.26
C ASP A 146 -0.87 18.12 -15.95
N PRO A 147 -0.60 19.44 -15.97
CA PRO A 147 -0.25 20.20 -14.77
C PRO A 147 -1.30 20.17 -13.64
N ASP A 148 -2.59 20.00 -13.98
CA ASP A 148 -3.70 19.95 -13.04
C ASP A 148 -3.94 18.54 -12.46
N ALA A 149 -3.29 17.51 -13.01
CA ALA A 149 -3.37 16.16 -12.48
C ALA A 149 -2.74 16.05 -11.09
N THR A 150 -3.37 15.28 -10.19
CA THR A 150 -2.85 15.13 -8.82
C THR A 150 -1.53 14.36 -8.80
N ASN A 151 -0.66 14.64 -7.82
CA ASN A 151 0.70 14.09 -7.81
C ASN A 151 0.88 12.82 -6.98
N GLU A 152 -0.02 12.54 -6.04
CA GLU A 152 0.18 11.49 -5.04
C GLU A 152 0.01 10.07 -5.58
N TRP A 153 0.29 9.05 -4.77
CA TRP A 153 0.43 7.68 -5.28
C TRP A 153 -0.92 7.00 -5.57
N LEU A 154 -1.98 7.29 -4.82
CA LEU A 154 -3.23 6.54 -4.99
C LEU A 154 -4.00 6.95 -6.25
N TYR A 155 -4.12 8.25 -6.46
CA TYR A 155 -4.94 8.89 -7.48
C TYR A 155 -4.14 9.74 -8.46
N GLY A 156 -2.82 9.79 -8.34
CA GLY A 156 -2.00 10.73 -9.09
C GLY A 156 -0.80 10.13 -9.81
N LYS A 157 -0.01 11.03 -10.38
CA LYS A 157 1.18 10.78 -11.21
C LYS A 157 2.15 9.78 -10.58
N ALA A 158 2.40 9.89 -9.27
CA ALA A 158 3.31 8.97 -8.57
C ALA A 158 2.79 7.51 -8.60
N GLY A 159 1.48 7.31 -8.64
CA GLY A 159 0.88 5.99 -8.81
C GLY A 159 1.06 5.44 -10.20
N TYR A 160 0.96 6.29 -11.22
CA TYR A 160 1.23 5.90 -12.59
C TYR A 160 2.69 5.49 -12.80
N LEU A 161 3.66 6.20 -12.19
CA LEU A 161 5.07 5.79 -12.18
C LEU A 161 5.25 4.36 -11.65
N TYR A 162 4.50 3.96 -10.62
CA TYR A 162 4.52 2.58 -10.14
C TYR A 162 4.05 1.59 -11.21
N LEU A 163 2.94 1.86 -11.89
CA LEU A 163 2.40 1.00 -12.95
C LEU A 163 3.38 0.83 -14.11
N LEU A 164 4.05 1.91 -14.52
CA LEU A 164 5.12 1.87 -15.52
C LEU A 164 6.27 0.94 -15.09
N ARG A 165 6.70 1.02 -13.82
CA ARG A 165 7.74 0.12 -13.30
C ARG A 165 7.30 -1.34 -13.29
N VAL A 166 6.06 -1.65 -12.89
CA VAL A 166 5.53 -3.03 -12.91
C VAL A 166 5.71 -3.67 -14.30
N VAL A 167 5.35 -2.93 -15.36
CA VAL A 167 5.53 -3.41 -16.73
C VAL A 167 7.01 -3.48 -17.08
N LYS A 168 7.82 -2.45 -16.78
CA LYS A 168 9.25 -2.39 -17.10
C LYS A 168 10.02 -3.62 -16.61
N VAL A 169 9.77 -4.09 -15.39
CA VAL A 169 10.48 -5.27 -14.85
C VAL A 169 10.14 -6.54 -15.64
N CYS A 170 8.91 -6.66 -16.15
CA CYS A 170 8.49 -7.80 -16.95
C CYS A 170 9.02 -7.77 -18.39
N PHE A 171 9.55 -6.63 -18.85
CA PHE A 171 10.15 -6.42 -20.16
C PHE A 171 11.67 -6.15 -20.06
N ALA A 172 12.34 -6.69 -19.03
CA ALA A 172 13.75 -6.39 -18.74
C ALA A 172 14.72 -6.63 -19.93
N ASP A 173 14.38 -7.57 -20.81
CA ASP A 173 15.08 -8.00 -22.01
C ASP A 173 14.61 -7.33 -23.31
N ASP A 174 13.53 -6.54 -23.27
CA ASP A 174 12.98 -5.82 -24.42
C ASP A 174 13.46 -4.36 -24.41
N VAL A 175 14.34 -4.01 -25.34
CA VAL A 175 14.96 -2.68 -25.40
C VAL A 175 13.95 -1.61 -25.82
N GLU A 176 13.06 -1.92 -26.76
CA GLU A 176 12.10 -0.97 -27.31
C GLU A 176 11.02 -0.62 -26.28
N ALA A 177 10.46 -1.63 -25.62
CA ALA A 177 9.51 -1.43 -24.53
C ALA A 177 10.11 -0.61 -23.37
N LYS A 178 11.35 -0.92 -22.97
CA LYS A 178 12.01 -0.17 -21.89
C LYS A 178 12.27 1.28 -22.26
N GLN A 179 12.71 1.54 -23.50
CA GLN A 179 12.94 2.90 -23.95
C GLN A 179 11.65 3.72 -23.92
N LEU A 180 10.54 3.17 -24.44
CA LEU A 180 9.24 3.84 -24.43
C LEU A 180 8.77 4.13 -22.99
N ILE A 181 8.90 3.16 -22.09
CA ILE A 181 8.53 3.34 -20.68
C ILE A 181 9.40 4.40 -20.01
N ASP A 182 10.70 4.43 -20.30
CA ASP A 182 11.64 5.39 -19.70
C ASP A 182 11.38 6.82 -20.17
N GLU A 183 11.16 7.02 -21.47
CA GLU A 183 10.78 8.33 -22.03
C GLU A 183 9.45 8.83 -21.43
N THR A 184 8.48 7.93 -21.28
CA THR A 184 7.18 8.24 -20.65
C THR A 184 7.34 8.59 -19.17
N ALA A 185 8.17 7.83 -18.45
CA ALA A 185 8.43 8.07 -17.03
C ALA A 185 9.13 9.40 -16.78
N ASP A 186 10.08 9.79 -17.64
CA ASP A 186 10.78 11.07 -17.56
C ASP A 186 9.79 12.24 -17.72
N GLU A 187 8.86 12.16 -18.68
CA GLU A 187 7.81 13.18 -18.88
C GLU A 187 6.96 13.37 -17.60
N VAL A 188 6.53 12.26 -17.00
CA VAL A 188 5.70 12.27 -15.79
C VAL A 188 6.48 12.79 -14.58
N ILE A 189 7.76 12.42 -14.44
CA ILE A 189 8.63 12.92 -13.36
C ILE A 189 8.78 14.43 -13.48
N GLU A 190 9.09 14.96 -14.67
CA GLU A 190 9.21 16.40 -14.87
C GLU A 190 7.88 17.12 -14.55
N ALA A 191 6.74 16.56 -14.94
CA ALA A 191 5.42 17.09 -14.59
C ALA A 191 5.13 17.08 -13.07
N ILE A 192 5.70 16.16 -12.29
CA ILE A 192 5.63 16.18 -10.82
C ILE A 192 6.61 17.21 -10.25
N MET A 193 7.81 17.31 -10.83
CA MET A 193 8.89 18.17 -10.36
C MET A 193 8.56 19.66 -10.55
N ASP A 194 7.86 20.00 -11.63
CA ASP A 194 7.35 21.34 -11.95
C ASP A 194 6.12 21.75 -11.12
N ALA A 195 5.45 20.78 -10.47
CA ALA A 195 4.28 21.07 -9.65
C ALA A 195 4.64 21.89 -8.39
N PRO A 196 3.76 22.81 -7.94
CA PRO A 196 4.00 23.62 -6.75
C PRO A 196 4.26 22.78 -5.49
N ARG A 197 5.33 23.11 -4.75
CA ARG A 197 5.68 22.47 -3.48
C ARG A 197 5.26 23.31 -2.27
N PRO A 198 4.89 22.68 -1.13
CA PRO A 198 4.76 21.23 -0.94
C PRO A 198 3.59 20.68 -1.77
N TRP A 199 3.73 19.46 -2.30
CA TRP A 199 2.66 18.81 -3.05
C TRP A 199 1.41 18.65 -2.20
N LYS A 200 0.26 18.96 -2.77
CA LYS A 200 -1.03 18.92 -2.09
C LYS A 200 -1.99 17.97 -2.77
N TRP A 201 -2.76 17.28 -1.96
CA TRP A 201 -3.97 16.57 -2.37
C TRP A 201 -5.12 17.06 -1.51
N HIS A 202 -6.27 17.38 -2.11
CA HIS A 202 -7.41 18.01 -1.44
C HIS A 202 -7.01 19.21 -0.55
N ASN A 203 -6.18 20.10 -1.10
CA ASN A 203 -5.64 21.30 -0.44
C ASN A 203 -4.79 21.05 0.82
N LYS A 204 -4.35 19.81 1.08
CA LYS A 204 -3.53 19.44 2.23
C LYS A 204 -2.17 18.91 1.78
N ALA A 205 -1.11 19.37 2.44
CA ALA A 205 0.24 18.85 2.25
C ALA A 205 0.41 17.57 3.08
N TYR A 206 0.02 16.42 2.52
CA TYR A 206 0.14 15.13 3.20
C TYR A 206 1.60 14.67 3.29
N VAL A 207 1.92 13.91 4.33
CA VAL A 207 3.28 13.40 4.58
C VAL A 207 3.45 11.93 4.20
N GLY A 208 2.44 11.10 4.51
CA GLY A 208 2.54 9.63 4.44
C GLY A 208 2.60 9.02 3.04
N ALA A 209 2.77 7.70 2.96
CA ALA A 209 3.12 6.99 1.73
C ALA A 209 2.03 7.01 0.65
N VAL A 210 0.75 7.04 1.06
CA VAL A 210 -0.37 6.93 0.12
C VAL A 210 -0.64 8.26 -0.59
N HIS A 211 -0.85 9.33 0.19
CA HIS A 211 -1.29 10.63 -0.33
C HIS A 211 -0.22 11.73 -0.27
N GLY A 212 0.97 11.43 0.25
CA GLY A 212 1.89 12.44 0.75
C GLY A 212 3.26 12.45 0.10
N SER A 213 4.06 13.41 0.55
CA SER A 213 5.37 13.72 -0.03
C SER A 213 6.33 12.53 0.02
N ILE A 214 6.31 11.68 1.08
CA ILE A 214 7.20 10.52 1.12
C ILE A 214 6.86 9.51 0.03
N GLY A 215 5.57 9.33 -0.27
CA GLY A 215 5.11 8.50 -1.37
C GLY A 215 5.64 9.01 -2.70
N ILE A 216 5.40 10.29 -2.98
CA ILE A 216 5.85 10.94 -4.22
C ILE A 216 7.37 10.83 -4.41
N ILE A 217 8.16 11.18 -3.38
CA ILE A 217 9.63 11.07 -3.41
C ILE A 217 10.07 9.64 -3.70
N THR A 218 9.43 8.66 -3.05
CA THR A 218 9.75 7.24 -3.24
C THR A 218 9.53 6.81 -4.69
N GLN A 219 8.37 7.19 -5.26
CA GLN A 219 8.02 6.81 -6.62
C GLN A 219 8.96 7.43 -7.65
N ILE A 220 9.35 8.70 -7.49
CA ILE A 220 10.33 9.34 -8.37
C ILE A 220 11.68 8.62 -8.29
N VAL A 221 12.21 8.42 -7.07
CA VAL A 221 13.56 7.87 -6.87
C VAL A 221 13.66 6.41 -7.30
N LEU A 222 12.61 5.60 -7.11
CA LEU A 222 12.59 4.22 -7.58
C LEU A 222 12.45 4.11 -9.11
N THR A 223 11.89 5.13 -9.75
CA THR A 223 11.82 5.20 -11.22
C THR A 223 13.13 5.68 -11.83
N ASP A 224 13.68 6.78 -11.32
CA ASP A 224 15.00 7.27 -11.70
C ASP A 224 15.77 7.82 -10.48
N VAL A 225 16.82 7.09 -10.12
CA VAL A 225 17.69 7.41 -8.98
C VAL A 225 18.46 8.72 -9.16
N SER A 226 18.62 9.21 -10.40
CA SER A 226 19.32 10.46 -10.70
C SER A 226 18.61 11.69 -10.11
N HIS A 227 17.32 11.55 -9.77
CA HIS A 227 16.51 12.59 -9.15
C HIS A 227 16.71 12.73 -7.64
N ALA A 228 17.33 11.75 -6.96
CA ALA A 228 17.50 11.80 -5.49
C ALA A 228 18.21 13.07 -4.98
N PRO A 229 19.32 13.56 -5.58
CA PRO A 229 19.94 14.81 -5.17
C PRO A 229 19.03 16.04 -5.27
N LYS A 230 18.09 16.06 -6.24
CA LYS A 230 17.12 17.16 -6.43
C LYS A 230 16.02 17.17 -5.34
N LEU A 231 15.86 16.07 -4.61
CA LEU A 231 14.82 15.86 -3.58
C LEU A 231 15.38 15.85 -2.14
N GLU A 232 16.69 16.08 -1.98
CA GLU A 232 17.38 16.04 -0.69
C GLU A 232 16.81 17.06 0.30
N ALA A 233 16.44 18.27 -0.17
CA ALA A 233 15.87 19.31 0.66
C ALA A 233 14.46 18.95 1.17
N GLU A 234 13.60 18.45 0.29
CA GLU A 234 12.25 18.00 0.61
C GLU A 234 12.26 16.84 1.61
N LEU A 235 13.11 15.84 1.38
CA LEU A 235 13.27 14.72 2.29
C LEU A 235 13.84 15.19 3.64
N GLY A 236 14.82 16.09 3.62
CA GLY A 236 15.39 16.70 4.81
C GLY A 236 14.34 17.44 5.66
N ALA A 237 13.44 18.19 5.01
CA ALA A 237 12.32 18.86 5.66
C ALA A 237 11.30 17.84 6.21
N LEU A 238 10.95 16.80 5.45
CA LEU A 238 10.03 15.75 5.89
C LEU A 238 10.52 15.05 7.17
N LEU A 239 11.80 14.70 7.22
CA LEU A 239 12.43 14.09 8.39
C LEU A 239 12.41 15.01 9.62
N SER A 240 12.33 16.34 9.44
CA SER A 240 12.27 17.29 10.56
C SER A 240 10.89 17.37 11.23
N TYR A 241 9.83 16.88 10.58
CA TYR A 241 8.47 16.86 11.13
C TYR A 241 8.19 15.65 12.04
N GLN A 242 9.18 14.79 12.29
CA GLN A 242 9.01 13.65 13.20
C GLN A 242 8.74 14.15 14.62
N TYR A 243 7.64 13.69 15.22
CA TYR A 243 7.28 14.02 16.61
C TYR A 243 8.29 13.43 17.60
N ASP A 244 8.24 13.90 18.85
CA ASP A 244 9.04 13.35 19.95
C ASP A 244 8.81 11.85 20.16
N SER A 245 7.58 11.39 19.94
CA SER A 245 7.19 9.97 19.98
C SER A 245 7.84 9.10 18.90
N GLY A 246 8.51 9.68 17.90
CA GLY A 246 9.03 8.97 16.73
C GLY A 246 8.02 8.83 15.58
N ASN A 247 6.77 9.24 15.75
CA ASN A 247 5.77 9.22 14.68
C ASN A 247 5.86 10.43 13.74
N TRP A 248 5.10 10.42 12.64
CA TRP A 248 4.93 11.56 11.74
C TRP A 248 3.50 12.10 11.70
N PRO A 249 3.30 13.41 11.43
CA PRO A 249 1.98 13.96 11.16
C PRO A 249 1.36 13.33 9.91
N SER A 250 0.03 13.31 9.84
CA SER A 250 -0.67 12.96 8.60
C SER A 250 -0.43 13.98 7.48
N SER A 251 -0.33 15.26 7.85
CA SER A 251 -0.21 16.41 6.95
C SER A 251 0.43 17.60 7.66
N ILE A 252 0.92 18.56 6.88
CA ILE A 252 1.49 19.83 7.34
C ILE A 252 0.45 20.97 7.19
N PRO A 253 0.31 21.86 8.18
CA PRO A 253 1.03 21.93 9.47
C PRO A 253 0.75 20.72 10.38
N PRO A 254 1.73 20.28 11.22
CA PRO A 254 1.56 19.11 12.08
C PRO A 254 0.36 19.22 13.02
N GLY A 255 -0.42 18.15 13.08
CA GLY A 255 -1.62 18.05 13.91
C GLY A 255 -1.43 17.20 15.16
N ARG A 256 -2.46 16.43 15.51
CA ARG A 256 -2.39 15.46 16.61
C ARG A 256 -1.61 14.22 16.18
N ASP A 257 -0.63 13.82 16.98
CA ASP A 257 0.06 12.55 16.87
C ASP A 257 -0.87 11.39 17.28
N ARG A 258 -1.43 10.68 16.29
CA ARG A 258 -2.45 9.65 16.54
C ARG A 258 -2.49 8.48 15.56
N LEU A 259 -2.01 8.65 14.33
CA LEU A 259 -2.10 7.63 13.28
C LEU A 259 -0.73 6.96 13.15
N VAL A 260 -0.69 5.65 13.36
CA VAL A 260 0.50 4.80 13.19
C VAL A 260 0.11 3.77 12.13
N GLN A 261 0.05 4.23 10.89
CA GLN A 261 -0.51 3.51 9.74
C GLN A 261 0.39 3.75 8.51
N VAL A 262 0.32 2.88 7.51
CA VAL A 262 1.07 3.06 6.25
C VAL A 262 0.60 4.31 5.50
N CYS A 263 -0.71 4.54 5.41
CA CYS A 263 -1.24 5.77 4.80
C CYS A 263 -0.82 7.04 5.55
N HIS A 264 -0.75 7.00 6.88
CA HIS A 264 -0.45 8.14 7.73
C HIS A 264 0.32 7.72 8.99
N GLY A 265 1.61 8.05 9.04
CA GLY A 265 2.46 7.87 10.22
C GLY A 265 3.75 7.11 9.93
N ALA A 266 4.40 6.68 11.00
CA ALA A 266 5.69 6.02 10.99
C ALA A 266 5.79 4.80 10.04
N PRO A 267 4.83 3.87 9.98
CA PRO A 267 4.97 2.66 9.16
C PRO A 267 5.28 2.96 7.69
N GLY A 268 4.46 3.79 7.04
CA GLY A 268 4.64 4.10 5.62
C GLY A 268 5.88 4.94 5.36
N VAL A 269 6.22 5.85 6.26
CA VAL A 269 7.45 6.65 6.16
C VAL A 269 8.69 5.76 6.26
N ILE A 270 8.72 4.82 7.21
CA ILE A 270 9.86 3.91 7.38
C ILE A 270 10.03 3.00 6.18
N ILE A 271 8.96 2.36 5.71
CA ILE A 271 9.01 1.45 4.55
C ILE A 271 9.55 2.19 3.33
N ALA A 272 9.05 3.40 3.07
CA ALA A 272 9.55 4.26 2.00
C ALA A 272 11.03 4.62 2.18
N LEU A 273 11.44 5.08 3.38
CA LEU A 273 12.83 5.42 3.67
C LEU A 273 13.77 4.23 3.48
N GLN A 274 13.35 3.02 3.85
CA GLN A 274 14.16 1.82 3.64
C GLN A 274 14.45 1.55 2.16
N SER A 275 13.49 1.81 1.28
CA SER A 275 13.65 1.61 -0.17
C SER A 275 14.58 2.61 -0.84
N ILE A 276 14.72 3.82 -0.26
CA ILE A 276 15.42 4.93 -0.94
C ILE A 276 16.66 5.46 -0.19
N LYS A 277 16.90 5.08 1.06
CA LYS A 277 17.96 5.66 1.92
C LYS A 277 19.34 5.68 1.26
N GLN A 278 19.67 4.62 0.51
CA GLN A 278 20.95 4.46 -0.17
C GLN A 278 21.22 5.55 -1.22
N TYR A 279 20.18 6.21 -1.73
CA TYR A 279 20.29 7.30 -2.70
C TYR A 279 20.43 8.68 -2.04
N PHE A 280 20.40 8.76 -0.71
CA PHE A 280 20.53 10.00 0.07
C PHE A 280 21.70 9.94 1.06
N PRO A 281 22.96 9.77 0.61
CA PRO A 281 24.11 9.56 1.49
C PRO A 281 24.33 10.71 2.49
N LYS A 282 23.95 11.96 2.15
CA LYS A 282 24.06 13.11 3.06
C LYS A 282 23.02 13.11 4.19
N LEU A 283 21.93 12.37 4.03
CA LEU A 283 20.87 12.23 5.02
C LEU A 283 20.93 10.90 5.76
N GLN A 284 21.88 10.02 5.44
CA GLN A 284 21.95 8.64 5.95
C GLN A 284 21.77 8.57 7.47
N ASP A 285 22.60 9.29 8.23
CA ASP A 285 22.54 9.32 9.70
C ASP A 285 21.18 9.82 10.23
N LYS A 286 20.57 10.78 9.53
CA LYS A 286 19.27 11.34 9.92
C LYS A 286 18.15 10.34 9.63
N ILE A 287 18.21 9.66 8.49
CA ILE A 287 17.26 8.62 8.09
C ILE A 287 17.34 7.44 9.06
N GLU A 288 18.54 6.95 9.40
CA GLU A 288 18.73 5.83 10.31
C GLU A 288 18.19 6.13 11.72
N ARG A 289 18.49 7.31 12.26
CA ARG A 289 17.90 7.76 13.54
C ARG A 289 16.38 7.87 13.48
N ALA A 290 15.84 8.40 12.38
CA ALA A 290 14.40 8.54 12.19
C ALA A 290 13.71 7.18 12.11
N ILE A 291 14.28 6.21 11.37
CA ILE A 291 13.78 4.84 11.28
C ILE A 291 13.77 4.17 12.66
N LYS A 292 14.86 4.30 13.44
CA LYS A 292 14.94 3.71 14.79
C LYS A 292 13.80 4.23 15.68
N ARG A 293 13.63 5.55 15.78
CA ARG A 293 12.57 6.17 16.58
C ARG A 293 11.17 5.81 16.06
N GLY A 294 11.01 5.73 14.74
CA GLY A 294 9.76 5.33 14.12
C GLY A 294 9.38 3.89 14.48
N ARG A 295 10.34 2.97 14.56
CA ARG A 295 10.08 1.59 14.98
C ARG A 295 9.70 1.50 16.44
N GLU A 296 10.38 2.24 17.32
CA GLU A 296 10.00 2.36 18.74
C GLU A 296 8.52 2.80 18.88
N CYS A 297 8.08 3.78 18.08
CA CYS A 297 6.68 4.18 18.02
C CYS A 297 5.74 3.04 17.54
N ILE A 298 6.15 2.26 16.55
CA ILE A 298 5.34 1.17 16.01
C ILE A 298 5.21 0.05 17.03
N LEU A 299 6.29 -0.30 17.73
CA LEU A 299 6.26 -1.28 18.81
C LEU A 299 5.29 -0.86 19.93
N GLU A 300 5.25 0.43 20.26
CA GLU A 300 4.34 0.93 21.31
C GLU A 300 2.87 1.02 20.86
N ARG A 301 2.60 1.43 19.61
CA ARG A 301 1.25 1.87 19.16
C ARG A 301 0.75 1.25 17.86
N GLY A 302 1.49 0.29 17.29
CA GLY A 302 1.25 -0.28 15.96
C GLY A 302 0.34 -1.50 15.93
N LEU A 303 -0.01 -2.09 17.09
CA LEU A 303 -1.02 -3.15 17.20
C LEU A 303 -2.43 -2.55 17.15
N LEU A 304 -2.89 -2.24 15.94
CA LEU A 304 -4.12 -1.52 15.71
C LEU A 304 -5.37 -2.35 16.00
N THR A 305 -6.44 -1.68 16.40
CA THR A 305 -7.78 -2.27 16.57
C THR A 305 -8.57 -2.40 15.27
N LYS A 306 -8.01 -1.88 14.16
CA LYS A 306 -8.55 -2.07 12.82
C LYS A 306 -8.22 -3.45 12.28
N GLU A 307 -9.09 -3.95 11.41
CA GLU A 307 -8.89 -5.21 10.72
C GLU A 307 -7.49 -5.28 10.07
N PRO A 308 -6.74 -6.38 10.29
CA PRO A 308 -5.38 -6.48 9.77
C PRO A 308 -5.34 -6.44 8.24
N CYS A 309 -4.65 -5.43 7.72
CA CYS A 309 -4.48 -5.11 6.30
C CYS A 309 -3.17 -4.31 6.09
N LEU A 310 -2.82 -3.96 4.85
CA LEU A 310 -1.59 -3.22 4.53
C LEU A 310 -1.69 -1.72 4.84
N CYS A 311 -2.79 -1.05 4.51
CA CYS A 311 -2.87 0.41 4.58
C CYS A 311 -2.83 0.93 6.02
N HIS A 312 -3.63 0.35 6.89
CA HIS A 312 -3.88 0.87 8.22
C HIS A 312 -4.26 -0.21 9.23
N GLY A 313 -3.65 -1.39 9.08
CA GLY A 313 -3.77 -2.53 9.98
C GLY A 313 -2.40 -3.05 10.41
N ILE A 314 -2.43 -4.07 11.27
CA ILE A 314 -1.22 -4.67 11.85
C ILE A 314 -0.28 -5.24 10.76
N SER A 315 -0.84 -5.86 9.72
CA SER A 315 -0.05 -6.51 8.66
C SER A 315 0.90 -5.54 7.94
N GLY A 316 0.41 -4.35 7.56
CA GLY A 316 1.25 -3.33 6.95
C GLY A 316 2.22 -2.66 7.92
N ASN A 317 1.80 -2.47 9.18
CA ASN A 317 2.67 -1.94 10.22
C ASN A 317 3.88 -2.87 10.49
N ALA A 318 3.65 -4.18 10.44
CA ALA A 318 4.67 -5.19 10.66
C ALA A 318 5.83 -5.06 9.65
N LEU A 319 5.54 -4.72 8.39
CA LEU A 319 6.57 -4.61 7.33
C LEU A 319 7.63 -3.53 7.61
N ALA A 320 7.36 -2.58 8.50
CA ALA A 320 8.33 -1.57 8.91
C ALA A 320 9.33 -2.06 9.99
N LEU A 321 9.08 -3.23 10.58
CA LEU A 321 9.80 -3.76 11.74
C LEU A 321 10.94 -4.71 11.35
N GLU A 322 11.88 -4.93 12.27
CA GLU A 322 12.93 -5.96 12.12
C GLU A 322 12.36 -7.36 12.32
N ASP A 323 13.10 -8.40 11.93
CA ASP A 323 12.55 -9.76 11.73
C ASP A 323 11.76 -10.32 12.92
N VAL A 324 12.32 -10.23 14.13
CA VAL A 324 11.67 -10.73 15.36
C VAL A 324 10.34 -10.01 15.62
N ASP A 325 10.35 -8.68 15.51
CA ASP A 325 9.17 -7.85 15.77
C ASP A 325 8.13 -7.97 14.64
N PHE A 326 8.58 -8.16 13.41
CA PHE A 326 7.75 -8.42 12.24
C PHE A 326 6.94 -9.70 12.42
N GLU A 327 7.60 -10.83 12.73
CA GLU A 327 6.91 -12.10 13.00
C GLU A 327 5.99 -11.99 14.22
N HIS A 328 6.41 -11.25 15.25
CA HIS A 328 5.60 -11.00 16.42
C HIS A 328 4.31 -10.24 16.13
N PHE A 329 4.39 -9.17 15.34
CA PHE A 329 3.21 -8.43 14.91
C PHE A 329 2.27 -9.30 14.08
N LEU A 330 2.80 -10.09 13.13
CA LEU A 330 1.99 -11.02 12.35
C LEU A 330 1.30 -12.08 13.21
N SER A 331 1.87 -12.46 14.36
CA SER A 331 1.21 -13.41 15.28
C SER A 331 -0.18 -12.94 15.75
N TYR A 332 -0.44 -11.62 15.74
CA TYR A 332 -1.74 -10.99 16.06
C TYR A 332 -2.70 -10.92 14.87
N THR A 333 -2.28 -11.31 13.67
CA THR A 333 -3.10 -11.22 12.45
C THR A 333 -3.70 -12.57 12.05
N THR A 334 -3.63 -13.57 12.93
CA THR A 334 -4.29 -14.86 12.70
C THR A 334 -5.81 -14.73 12.86
N ASN A 335 -6.57 -15.65 12.25
CA ASN A 335 -8.02 -15.69 12.40
C ASN A 335 -8.48 -15.77 13.87
N HIS A 336 -7.72 -16.48 14.70
CA HIS A 336 -8.04 -16.63 16.12
C HIS A 336 -7.96 -15.29 16.84
N GLU A 337 -6.91 -14.52 16.61
CA GLU A 337 -6.66 -13.22 17.23
C GLU A 337 -7.66 -12.17 16.75
N ILE A 338 -8.00 -12.17 15.45
CA ILE A 338 -9.04 -11.29 14.90
C ILE A 338 -10.41 -11.55 15.55
N LYS A 339 -10.78 -12.84 15.70
CA LYS A 339 -12.02 -13.22 16.40
C LYS A 339 -12.01 -12.85 17.88
N ALA A 340 -10.84 -12.90 18.53
CA ALA A 340 -10.69 -12.45 19.91
C ALA A 340 -10.93 -10.94 20.04
N LEU A 341 -10.31 -10.12 19.17
CA LEU A 341 -10.53 -8.68 19.12
C LEU A 341 -12.00 -8.33 18.85
N GLU A 342 -12.67 -9.09 17.98
CA GLU A 342 -14.10 -8.92 17.72
C GLU A 342 -14.94 -9.24 18.96
N LYS A 343 -14.69 -10.38 19.60
CA LYS A 343 -15.38 -10.81 20.82
C LYS A 343 -15.26 -9.77 21.95
N ASP A 344 -14.10 -9.12 22.04
CA ASP A 344 -13.83 -8.08 23.03
C ASP A 344 -14.36 -6.69 22.63
N GLY A 345 -15.05 -6.58 21.48
CA GLY A 345 -15.62 -5.33 20.96
C GLY A 345 -14.59 -4.33 20.42
N LEU A 346 -13.33 -4.77 20.32
CA LEU A 346 -12.20 -3.94 19.90
C LEU A 346 -12.04 -3.88 18.38
N LEU A 347 -12.50 -4.86 17.61
CA LEU A 347 -12.27 -4.88 16.17
C LEU A 347 -13.10 -3.83 15.41
N GLU A 348 -12.43 -2.95 14.67
CA GLU A 348 -13.02 -2.14 13.59
C GLU A 348 -12.87 -2.89 12.26
N ARG A 349 -13.99 -3.41 11.74
CA ARG A 349 -14.06 -4.13 10.46
C ARG A 349 -13.72 -3.21 9.30
N SER A 350 -13.10 -3.78 8.26
CA SER A 350 -12.80 -3.08 7.02
C SER A 350 -14.08 -2.86 6.19
N ASP A 351 -14.12 -1.74 5.47
CA ASP A 351 -15.17 -1.45 4.48
C ASP A 351 -14.97 -2.28 3.19
N ASP A 352 -13.74 -2.71 2.90
CA ASP A 352 -13.40 -3.64 1.83
C ASP A 352 -12.46 -4.73 2.41
N PRO A 353 -13.05 -5.81 2.97
CA PRO A 353 -12.31 -6.85 3.70
C PRO A 353 -11.60 -7.84 2.78
N ALA A 354 -11.80 -7.80 1.46
CA ALA A 354 -11.15 -8.73 0.53
C ALA A 354 -9.88 -8.14 -0.10
N SER A 355 -9.90 -6.83 -0.36
CA SER A 355 -8.88 -6.09 -1.14
C SER A 355 -7.44 -6.17 -0.63
N LEU A 356 -6.52 -5.77 -1.53
CA LEU A 356 -5.09 -5.74 -1.24
C LEU A 356 -4.73 -4.75 -0.13
N TRP A 357 -5.21 -3.51 -0.17
CA TRP A 357 -4.73 -2.49 0.78
C TRP A 357 -5.54 -2.44 2.07
N THR A 358 -6.79 -2.88 2.09
CA THR A 358 -7.64 -2.81 3.30
C THR A 358 -8.18 -4.15 3.77
N GLY A 359 -7.80 -5.26 3.13
CA GLY A 359 -8.39 -6.56 3.41
C GLY A 359 -7.43 -7.75 3.48
N GLU A 360 -8.02 -8.91 3.27
CA GLU A 360 -7.42 -10.24 3.36
C GLU A 360 -6.26 -10.44 2.37
N ALA A 361 -6.35 -9.89 1.16
CA ALA A 361 -5.29 -10.01 0.16
C ALA A 361 -3.98 -9.34 0.65
N GLY A 362 -4.09 -8.19 1.30
CA GLY A 362 -2.94 -7.54 1.94
C GLY A 362 -2.33 -8.34 3.08
N ARG A 363 -3.18 -9.00 3.86
CA ARG A 363 -2.72 -9.88 4.93
C ARG A 363 -2.03 -11.13 4.38
N ALA A 364 -2.55 -11.71 3.29
CA ALA A 364 -1.90 -12.81 2.59
C ALA A 364 -0.49 -12.42 2.13
N TRP A 365 -0.34 -11.22 1.53
CA TRP A 365 0.99 -10.72 1.13
C TRP A 365 1.98 -10.67 2.30
N ALA A 366 1.58 -10.11 3.44
CA ALA A 366 2.46 -10.04 4.61
C ALA A 366 2.91 -11.44 5.11
N TRP A 367 2.02 -12.44 5.04
CA TRP A 367 2.39 -13.82 5.36
C TRP A 367 3.32 -14.44 4.32
N ALA A 368 3.17 -14.14 3.03
CA ALA A 368 4.10 -14.57 1.99
C ALA A 368 5.49 -13.98 2.17
N VAL A 369 5.57 -12.69 2.56
CA VAL A 369 6.84 -12.03 2.93
C VAL A 369 7.54 -12.79 4.06
N ALA A 370 6.80 -13.17 5.11
CA ALA A 370 7.35 -13.93 6.23
C ALA A 370 7.75 -15.36 5.85
N ASP A 371 6.93 -16.06 5.06
CA ASP A 371 7.18 -17.44 4.65
C ASP A 371 8.45 -17.58 3.79
N LYS A 372 8.65 -16.66 2.86
CA LYS A 372 9.75 -16.72 1.88
C LYS A 372 10.95 -15.88 2.28
N GLY A 373 10.91 -15.19 3.41
CA GLY A 373 11.96 -14.26 3.83
C GLY A 373 12.18 -13.15 2.79
N LEU A 374 11.09 -12.65 2.18
CA LEU A 374 11.19 -11.61 1.17
C LEU A 374 11.59 -10.28 1.81
N GLU A 375 12.11 -9.37 0.98
CA GLU A 375 12.27 -7.98 1.42
C GLU A 375 10.90 -7.40 1.82
N LYS A 376 10.85 -6.70 2.97
CA LYS A 376 9.60 -6.22 3.58
C LYS A 376 9.04 -5.01 2.83
N ARG A 377 8.46 -5.28 1.67
CA ARG A 377 7.88 -4.30 0.74
C ARG A 377 6.36 -4.38 0.77
N LEU A 378 5.72 -3.26 0.45
CA LEU A 378 4.27 -3.14 0.25
C LEU A 378 3.94 -3.48 -1.21
N LEU A 379 3.13 -4.51 -1.41
CA LEU A 379 2.63 -4.90 -2.72
C LEU A 379 1.77 -3.77 -3.32
N GLY A 380 2.09 -3.33 -4.53
CA GLY A 380 1.44 -2.18 -5.17
C GLY A 380 2.18 -0.85 -5.01
N PHE A 381 3.30 -0.81 -4.27
CA PHE A 381 3.98 0.46 -3.93
C PHE A 381 5.49 0.43 -4.17
N ASN A 382 6.22 -0.53 -3.60
CA ASN A 382 7.69 -0.60 -3.68
C ASN A 382 8.21 -2.03 -3.87
N ASP A 383 7.36 -2.96 -4.29
CA ASP A 383 7.64 -4.38 -4.53
C ASP A 383 8.42 -4.67 -5.83
N VAL A 384 8.59 -3.68 -6.72
CA VAL A 384 9.26 -3.80 -8.02
C VAL A 384 10.58 -3.08 -8.11
#